data_AF-A0A6M3KS56-F1
#
_entry.id   AF-A0A6M3KS56-F1
#
_cell.length_a   1.000
_cell.length_b   1.000
_cell.length_c   1.000
_cell.angle_alpha   90.00
_cell.angle_beta   90.00
_cell.angle_gamma   90.00
#
_symmetry.space_group_name_H-M   'P 1'
#
loop_
_entity.id
_entity.type
_entity.pdbx_description
1 polymer ?
#
loop_
_entity_poly.entity_id
_entity_poly.type
_entity_poly.pdbx_seq_one_letter_code
_entity_poly.pdbx_strand_id
1 'polypeptide(L)'
;MTQRILISSRKLLGAVAKWGTEQSPYPRPDNLELVLDKLYELTKEDFDKGELGFVEFADDRELVKFVNLNLRKIPEYLAWNERKNGNQAPFNFTSRYDAGKKQDPDNDFIDLDALERNVAHELIKESII
;
A
#
# COMPACT_ATOMS: atom_id res chain seq x y z
N MET A 1 -15.70 -14.24 17.44
CA MET A 1 -15.72 -12.90 18.06
C MET A 1 -15.19 -11.95 17.02
N THR A 2 -15.98 -11.00 16.56
CA THR A 2 -15.52 -9.96 15.63
C THR A 2 -14.72 -8.95 16.45
N GLN A 3 -13.42 -8.85 16.20
CA GLN A 3 -12.55 -7.94 16.93
C GLN A 3 -12.67 -6.55 16.32
N ARG A 4 -12.98 -5.54 17.14
CA ARG A 4 -12.97 -4.13 16.72
C ARG A 4 -11.54 -3.69 16.49
N ILE A 5 -11.30 -2.95 15.41
CA ILE A 5 -9.97 -2.48 15.01
C ILE A 5 -9.96 -0.96 15.08
N LEU A 6 -9.08 -0.40 15.91
CA LEU A 6 -8.92 1.04 16.10
C LEU A 6 -7.63 1.52 15.46
N ILE A 7 -7.74 2.39 14.46
CA ILE A 7 -6.60 2.88 13.67
C ILE A 7 -6.52 4.40 13.77
N SER A 8 -5.31 4.92 13.91
CA SER A 8 -5.04 6.36 13.79
C SER A 8 -4.51 6.70 12.40
N SER A 9 -4.70 7.94 11.96
CA SER A 9 -4.20 8.41 10.65
C SER A 9 -2.68 8.16 10.49
N ARG A 10 -1.90 8.38 11.56
CA ARG A 10 -0.45 8.14 11.55
C ARG A 10 -0.09 6.67 11.30
N LYS A 11 -0.84 5.73 11.89
CA LYS A 11 -0.62 4.30 11.66
C LYS A 11 -0.92 3.92 10.21
N LEU A 12 -2.02 4.44 9.66
CA LEU A 12 -2.37 4.23 8.25
C LEU A 12 -1.25 4.72 7.32
N LEU A 13 -0.84 5.98 7.47
CA LEU A 13 0.22 6.57 6.63
C LEU A 13 1.55 5.84 6.80
N GLY A 14 1.92 5.48 8.04
CA GLY A 14 3.14 4.73 8.33
C GLY A 14 3.15 3.34 7.70
N ALA A 15 2.03 2.62 7.76
CA ALA A 15 1.89 1.29 7.16
C ALA A 15 2.02 1.36 5.62
N VAL A 16 1.36 2.33 4.98
CA VAL A 16 1.47 2.55 3.53
C VAL A 16 2.90 2.90 3.13
N ALA A 17 3.56 3.79 3.88
CA ALA A 17 4.95 4.18 3.61
C ALA A 17 5.91 3.00 3.74
N LYS A 18 5.76 2.19 4.80
CA LYS A 18 6.56 0.99 5.06
C LYS A 18 6.42 0.01 3.89
N TRP A 19 5.19 -0.43 3.61
CA TRP A 19 4.97 -1.47 2.61
C TRP A 19 5.21 -1.01 1.17
N GLY A 20 4.93 0.26 0.86
CA GLY A 20 5.31 0.85 -0.42
C GLY A 20 6.82 0.84 -0.63
N THR A 21 7.60 1.09 0.42
CA THR A 21 9.07 1.03 0.36
C THR A 21 9.58 -0.41 0.29
N GLU A 22 9.04 -1.32 1.12
CA GLU A 22 9.47 -2.73 1.16
C GLU A 22 9.19 -3.49 -0.13
N GLN A 23 8.09 -3.17 -0.84
CA GLN A 23 7.71 -3.83 -2.09
C GLN A 23 8.24 -3.11 -3.33
N SER A 24 8.90 -1.96 -3.16
CA SER A 24 9.44 -1.23 -4.30
C SER A 24 10.66 -1.96 -4.88
N PRO A 25 10.77 -2.09 -6.21
CA PRO A 25 12.01 -2.53 -6.85
C PRO A 25 13.12 -1.46 -6.78
N TYR A 26 12.81 -0.27 -6.28
CA TYR A 26 13.72 0.86 -6.04
C TYR A 26 13.87 1.12 -4.53
N PRO A 27 14.77 2.02 -4.10
CA PRO A 27 14.86 2.40 -2.69
C PRO A 27 13.56 2.95 -2.08
N ARG A 28 12.66 3.47 -2.93
CA ARG A 28 11.28 3.88 -2.60
C ARG A 28 10.47 4.03 -3.89
N PRO A 29 9.13 3.93 -3.86
CA PRO A 29 8.32 4.21 -5.03
C PRO A 29 8.36 5.70 -5.39
N ASP A 30 8.17 6.00 -6.67
CA ASP A 30 8.10 7.38 -7.14
C ASP A 30 6.86 8.07 -6.54
N ASN A 31 6.98 9.35 -6.20
CA ASN A 31 5.88 10.15 -5.66
C ASN A 31 5.29 9.63 -4.32
N LEU A 32 6.05 8.85 -3.54
CA LEU A 32 5.60 8.37 -2.21
C LEU A 32 5.00 9.47 -1.35
N GLU A 33 5.69 10.59 -1.20
CA GLU A 33 5.24 11.74 -0.39
C GLU A 33 3.89 12.26 -0.89
N LEU A 34 3.72 12.42 -2.20
CA LEU A 34 2.46 12.87 -2.81
C LEU A 34 1.31 11.88 -2.58
N VAL A 35 1.59 10.57 -2.62
CA VAL A 35 0.58 9.54 -2.31
C VAL A 35 0.15 9.64 -0.85
N LEU A 36 1.09 9.83 0.07
CA LEU A 36 0.80 9.97 1.50
C LEU A 36 -0.01 11.25 1.78
N ASP A 37 0.35 12.38 1.16
CA ASP A 37 -0.38 13.64 1.29
C ASP A 37 -1.82 13.50 0.78
N LYS A 38 -2.01 12.91 -0.40
CA LYS A 38 -3.35 12.69 -0.97
C LYS A 38 -4.17 11.70 -0.14
N LEU A 39 -3.54 10.65 0.38
CA LEU A 39 -4.21 9.70 1.27
C LEU A 39 -4.66 10.37 2.57
N TYR A 40 -3.82 11.23 3.14
CA TYR A 40 -4.17 12.03 4.30
C TYR A 40 -5.40 12.90 3.99
N GLU A 41 -5.38 13.70 2.93
CA GLU A 41 -6.51 14.55 2.55
C GLU A 41 -7.81 13.75 2.31
N LEU A 42 -7.71 12.57 1.68
CA LEU A 42 -8.87 11.70 1.40
C LEU A 42 -9.49 11.09 2.66
N THR A 43 -8.70 10.89 3.72
CA THR A 43 -9.13 10.17 4.93
C THR A 43 -9.23 11.06 6.16
N LYS A 44 -8.74 12.30 6.09
CA LYS A 44 -8.69 13.25 7.21
C LYS A 44 -10.04 13.41 7.88
N GLU A 45 -11.12 13.59 7.11
CA GLU A 45 -12.46 13.73 7.70
C GLU A 45 -12.90 12.50 8.48
N ASP A 46 -12.52 11.29 8.06
CA ASP A 46 -12.86 10.05 8.77
C ASP A 46 -12.19 10.04 10.15
N PHE A 47 -10.91 10.43 10.22
CA PHE A 47 -10.17 10.51 11.47
C PHE A 47 -10.59 11.69 12.34
N ASP A 48 -10.89 12.86 11.77
CA ASP A 48 -11.32 14.05 12.52
C ASP A 48 -12.71 13.87 13.17
N LYS A 49 -13.60 13.08 12.54
CA LYS A 49 -14.90 12.70 13.11
C LYS A 49 -14.78 11.58 14.15
N GLY A 50 -13.68 10.85 14.13
CA GLY A 50 -13.37 9.76 15.04
C GLY A 50 -13.04 10.25 16.45
N GLU A 51 -13.43 9.46 17.45
CA GLU A 51 -13.08 9.78 18.84
C GLU A 51 -11.55 9.76 19.02
N LEU A 52 -10.99 10.84 19.56
CA LEU A 52 -9.54 11.02 19.77
C LEU A 52 -8.66 10.89 18.51
N GLY A 53 -9.24 11.06 17.31
CA GLY A 53 -8.50 10.92 16.05
C GLY A 53 -8.34 9.48 15.55
N PHE A 54 -9.20 8.56 16.00
CA PHE A 54 -9.22 7.16 15.60
C PHE A 54 -10.45 6.80 14.78
N VAL A 55 -10.27 5.95 13.78
CA VAL A 55 -11.37 5.30 13.07
C VAL A 55 -11.50 3.87 13.57
N GLU A 56 -12.73 3.48 13.88
CA GLU A 56 -13.08 2.12 14.31
C GLU A 56 -13.65 1.33 13.13
N PHE A 57 -13.15 0.11 12.94
CA PHE A 57 -13.67 -0.85 11.97
C PHE A 57 -14.26 -2.06 12.69
N ALA A 58 -15.36 -2.58 12.17
CA ALA A 58 -16.07 -3.73 12.74
C ALA A 58 -15.28 -5.03 12.54
N ASP A 59 -14.61 -5.18 11.39
CA ASP A 59 -13.81 -6.34 11.03
C ASP A 59 -12.70 -6.04 10.01
N ASP A 60 -11.83 -7.02 9.78
CA ASP A 60 -10.71 -6.96 8.82
C ASP A 60 -11.17 -6.60 7.40
N ARG A 61 -12.38 -7.03 6.98
CA ARG A 61 -12.87 -6.81 5.62
C ARG A 61 -13.23 -5.34 5.42
N GLU A 62 -13.80 -4.70 6.44
CA GLU A 62 -14.10 -3.28 6.42
C GLU A 62 -12.83 -2.45 6.33
N LEU A 63 -11.80 -2.80 7.12
CA LEU A 63 -10.50 -2.14 7.06
C LEU A 63 -9.83 -2.29 5.67
N VAL A 64 -9.78 -3.51 5.12
CA VAL A 64 -9.23 -3.76 3.78
C VAL A 64 -9.99 -2.94 2.73
N LYS A 65 -11.33 -2.93 2.81
CA LYS A 65 -12.16 -2.14 1.90
C LYS A 65 -11.85 -0.64 2.02
N PHE A 66 -11.69 -0.12 3.24
CA PHE A 66 -11.35 1.28 3.47
C PHE A 66 -9.98 1.65 2.87
N VAL A 67 -8.96 0.82 3.09
CA VAL A 67 -7.61 1.00 2.52
C VAL A 67 -7.69 1.01 1.00
N ASN A 68 -8.33 0.00 0.39
CA ASN A 68 -8.43 -0.14 -1.06
C ASN A 68 -9.18 1.03 -1.70
N LEU A 69 -10.32 1.41 -1.13
CA LEU A 69 -11.17 2.48 -1.68
C LEU A 69 -10.46 3.83 -1.67
N ASN A 70 -9.64 4.11 -0.66
CA ASN A 70 -8.97 5.40 -0.56
C ASN A 70 -7.66 5.43 -1.36
N LEU A 71 -6.84 4.37 -1.32
CA LEU A 71 -5.61 4.30 -2.11
C LEU A 71 -5.88 4.32 -3.61
N ARG A 72 -6.89 3.57 -4.08
CA ARG A 72 -7.20 3.48 -5.53
C ARG A 72 -7.80 4.75 -6.13
N LYS A 73 -8.15 5.75 -5.32
CA LYS A 73 -8.51 7.09 -5.81
C LYS A 73 -7.29 7.92 -6.21
N ILE A 74 -6.08 7.48 -5.86
CA ILE A 74 -4.83 8.23 -6.05
C ILE A 74 -4.15 7.74 -7.34
N PRO A 75 -4.11 8.53 -8.43
CA PRO A 75 -3.50 8.09 -9.69
C PRO A 75 -2.02 7.70 -9.56
N GLU A 76 -1.26 8.42 -8.73
CA GLU A 76 0.16 8.16 -8.51
C GLU A 76 0.41 6.84 -7.78
N TYR A 77 -0.53 6.39 -6.95
CA TYR A 77 -0.50 5.06 -6.36
C TYR A 77 -0.75 3.97 -7.40
N LEU A 78 -1.72 4.18 -8.29
CA LEU A 78 -2.00 3.24 -9.38
C LEU A 78 -0.79 3.06 -10.32
N ALA A 79 -0.05 4.15 -10.56
CA ALA A 79 1.16 4.13 -11.37
C ALA A 79 2.28 3.24 -10.80
N TRP A 80 2.26 2.90 -9.50
CA TRP A 80 3.24 1.96 -8.91
C TRP A 80 3.09 0.53 -9.45
N ASN A 81 1.94 0.19 -10.02
CA ASN A 81 1.71 -1.10 -10.67
C ASN A 81 2.24 -1.14 -12.11
N GLU A 82 2.73 -0.03 -12.64
CA GLU A 82 3.26 0.05 -13.99
C GLU A 82 4.77 -0.18 -14.00
N ARG A 83 5.22 -1.00 -14.96
CA ARG A 83 6.65 -1.20 -15.20
C ARG A 83 7.25 0.05 -15.85
N LYS A 84 8.38 0.55 -15.34
CA LYS A 84 8.99 1.81 -15.80
C LYS A 84 9.46 1.77 -17.26
N ASN A 85 9.84 0.60 -17.77
CA ASN A 85 10.26 0.45 -19.17
C ASN A 85 9.09 0.28 -20.16
N GLY A 86 7.84 0.34 -19.69
CA GLY A 86 6.66 0.18 -20.54
C GLY A 86 6.46 -1.24 -21.08
N ASN A 87 7.23 -2.23 -20.62
CA ASN A 87 7.12 -3.61 -21.08
C ASN A 87 5.85 -4.28 -20.50
N GLN A 88 4.78 -4.37 -21.29
CA GLN A 88 3.53 -5.01 -20.86
C GLN A 88 3.48 -6.53 -21.12
N ALA A 89 4.61 -7.18 -21.43
CA ALA A 89 4.62 -8.62 -21.69
C ALA A 89 4.21 -9.41 -20.42
N PRO A 90 3.21 -10.31 -20.51
CA PRO A 90 2.74 -11.09 -19.37
C PRO A 90 3.76 -12.13 -18.89
N PHE A 91 4.70 -12.51 -19.75
CA PHE A 91 5.77 -13.45 -19.46
C PHE A 91 7.11 -12.81 -19.77
N ASN A 92 8.06 -12.93 -18.83
CA ASN A 92 9.45 -12.60 -19.08
C ASN A 92 10.24 -13.91 -19.22
N PHE A 93 10.91 -14.11 -20.36
CA PHE A 93 11.72 -15.31 -20.58
C PHE A 93 13.01 -15.20 -19.77
N THR A 94 13.17 -16.04 -18.76
CA THR A 94 14.40 -16.14 -17.98
C THR A 94 15.16 -17.40 -18.41
N SER A 95 16.41 -17.23 -18.85
CA SER A 95 17.26 -18.37 -19.20
C SER A 95 18.11 -18.80 -18.00
N ARG A 96 18.61 -20.04 -18.03
CA ARG A 96 19.61 -20.53 -17.07
C ARG A 96 20.89 -19.68 -17.00
N TYR A 97 21.14 -18.85 -18.01
CA TYR A 97 22.32 -17.96 -18.08
C TYR A 97 22.03 -16.57 -17.50
N ASP A 98 20.78 -16.28 -17.12
CA ASP A 98 20.39 -15.06 -16.42
C ASP A 98 20.43 -15.21 -14.89
N ALA A 99 20.66 -16.44 -14.40
CA ALA A 99 20.92 -16.72 -12.99
C ALA A 99 22.25 -16.06 -12.56
N GLY A 100 22.15 -14.89 -11.93
CA GLY A 100 23.28 -14.09 -11.47
C GLY A 100 23.33 -12.67 -12.05
N LYS A 101 22.51 -12.33 -13.04
CA LYS A 101 22.30 -10.94 -13.42
C LYS A 101 21.32 -10.30 -12.43
N LYS A 102 21.67 -9.11 -11.92
CA LYS A 102 20.73 -8.29 -11.16
C LYS A 102 19.51 -8.06 -12.06
N GLN A 103 18.34 -8.53 -11.62
CA GLN A 103 17.10 -8.26 -12.35
C GLN A 103 16.97 -6.76 -12.51
N ASP A 104 16.70 -6.34 -13.74
CA ASP A 104 16.50 -4.93 -14.06
C ASP A 104 15.20 -4.46 -13.38
N PRO A 105 15.29 -3.52 -12.40
CA PRO A 105 14.14 -3.06 -11.63
C PRO A 105 13.09 -2.36 -12.49
N ASP A 106 13.43 -1.96 -13.72
CA ASP A 106 12.46 -1.38 -14.66
C ASP A 106 11.44 -2.42 -15.18
N ASN A 107 11.76 -3.71 -15.08
CA ASN A 107 10.86 -4.82 -15.45
C ASN A 107 9.93 -5.26 -14.31
N ASP A 108 10.06 -4.65 -13.13
CA ASP A 108 9.28 -5.01 -11.94
C ASP A 108 8.32 -3.89 -11.54
N PHE A 109 7.34 -4.21 -10.71
CA PHE A 109 6.28 -3.30 -10.28
C PHE A 109 5.74 -3.69 -8.90
N ILE A 110 5.02 -2.77 -8.26
CA ILE A 110 4.37 -3.06 -6.98
C ILE A 110 3.02 -3.72 -7.24
N ASP A 111 2.82 -4.94 -6.73
CA ASP A 111 1.50 -5.56 -6.68
C ASP A 111 0.62 -4.84 -5.65
N LEU A 112 -0.33 -4.04 -6.13
CA LEU A 112 -1.17 -3.20 -5.29
C LEU A 112 -2.12 -4.02 -4.41
N ASP A 113 -2.62 -5.16 -4.90
CA ASP A 113 -3.48 -6.04 -4.10
C ASP A 113 -2.68 -6.65 -2.93
N ALA A 114 -1.43 -7.03 -3.18
CA ALA A 114 -0.52 -7.53 -2.15
C ALA A 114 -0.14 -6.43 -1.14
N LEU A 115 0.17 -5.22 -1.62
CA LEU A 115 0.45 -4.05 -0.78
C LEU A 115 -0.73 -3.74 0.13
N GLU A 116 -1.93 -3.61 -0.42
CA GLU A 116 -3.17 -3.33 0.30
C GLU A 116 -3.42 -4.33 1.43
N ARG A 117 -3.25 -5.63 1.16
CA ARG A 117 -3.40 -6.69 2.16
C ARG A 117 -2.35 -6.60 3.26
N ASN A 118 -1.10 -6.33 2.90
CA ASN A 118 -0.01 -6.23 3.85
C ASN A 118 -0.17 -5.00 4.75
N VAL A 119 -0.62 -3.87 4.21
CA VAL A 119 -1.01 -2.68 4.98
C VAL A 119 -2.12 -3.02 5.98
N ALA A 120 -3.21 -3.66 5.53
CA ALA A 120 -4.31 -4.03 6.42
C ALA A 120 -3.87 -5.00 7.53
N HIS A 121 -3.07 -6.03 7.20
CA HIS A 121 -2.56 -6.97 8.19
C HIS A 121 -1.65 -6.31 9.24
N GLU A 122 -0.78 -5.37 8.82
CA GLU A 122 0.05 -4.60 9.75
C GLU A 122 -0.82 -3.79 10.72
N LEU A 123 -1.83 -3.09 10.19
CA LEU A 123 -2.77 -2.29 10.99
C LEU A 123 -3.57 -3.14 11.97
N ILE A 124 -4.04 -4.32 11.55
CA ILE A 124 -4.71 -5.29 12.44
C ILE A 124 -3.76 -5.70 13.56
N LYS A 125 -2.55 -6.11 13.22
CA LYS A 125 -1.54 -6.56 14.20
C LYS A 125 -1.22 -5.46 15.23
N GLU A 126 -1.09 -4.21 14.79
CA GLU A 126 -0.84 -3.08 15.68
C GLU A 126 -2.06 -2.60 16.47
N SER A 127 -3.27 -3.03 16.11
CA SER A 127 -4.51 -2.70 16.83
C SER A 127 -4.78 -3.63 18.02
N ILE A 128 -4.10 -4.77 18.08
CA ILE A 128 -4.16 -5.72 19.19
C ILE A 128 -3.25 -5.21 20.31
N ILE A 129 -3.84 -4.67 21.37
CA ILE A 129 -3.20 -4.35 22.65
C ILE A 129 -3.61 -5.41 23.67
#